data_AF-A0A1F2ZUZ3-F1
#
_entry.id   AF-A0A1F2ZUZ3-F1
#
_cell.length_a   1.000
_cell.length_b   1.000
_cell.length_c   1.000
_cell.angle_alpha   90.00
_cell.angle_beta   90.00
_cell.angle_gamma   90.00
#
_symmetry.space_group_name_H-M   'P 1'
#
loop_
_entity.id
_entity.type
_entity.pdbx_description
1 polymer ?
#
loop_
_entity_poly.entity_id
_entity_poly.type
_entity_poly.pdbx_seq_one_letter_code
_entity_poly.pdbx_strand_id
1 'polypeptide(L)'
;MNRSLLLAIACLTAATWTFGAQAQTPPAGAKPPAAGYSQSGPPPEGGSPADMVPWPIMLVTSVEVLRSTRAGGLDIVRARGLVTSSAWGAPHLVPITRGEPVDGILDLIFQGVVPSSPAPLGPFMSFEALLPVAPGHPYKGVRVRSGTNAITVKTLPGYAEIAPPKGDCAQCRGKFFVAKGAMAPAGAAADSIVREADLPWKLRVIRPTDGLPSYAFDPNRLTLVLSEDNRIVDAAWD
;
A
#
# COMPACT_ATOMS: atom_id res chain seq x y z
N MET A 1 -32.52 -56.01 28.47
CA MET A 1 -32.02 -56.18 29.86
C MET A 1 -31.84 -54.77 30.43
N ASN A 2 -32.87 -54.24 31.13
CA ASN A 2 -32.94 -53.99 32.59
C ASN A 2 -31.99 -52.86 33.06
N ARG A 3 -32.36 -51.85 33.86
CA ARG A 3 -33.59 -51.42 34.55
C ARG A 3 -33.28 -50.08 35.28
N SER A 4 -34.32 -49.32 35.67
CA SER A 4 -34.40 -48.29 36.75
C SER A 4 -33.95 -46.85 36.41
N LEU A 5 -34.75 -45.76 36.39
CA LEU A 5 -35.98 -45.27 37.07
C LEU A 5 -35.67 -44.50 38.37
N LEU A 6 -35.90 -43.18 38.38
CA LEU A 6 -36.60 -42.40 39.43
C LEU A 6 -36.75 -40.90 39.08
N LEU A 7 -37.99 -40.42 39.23
CA LEU A 7 -38.47 -39.04 39.14
C LEU A 7 -38.13 -38.23 40.42
N ALA A 8 -38.10 -36.89 40.34
CA ALA A 8 -38.86 -36.02 41.25
C ALA A 8 -38.98 -34.58 40.72
N ILE A 9 -40.20 -34.05 40.81
CA ILE A 9 -40.69 -32.71 40.46
C ILE A 9 -41.00 -31.97 41.77
N ALA A 10 -40.71 -30.67 41.88
CA ALA A 10 -41.48 -29.65 42.63
C ALA A 10 -40.81 -28.27 42.38
N CYS A 11 -41.40 -27.26 41.72
CA CYS A 11 -42.62 -26.47 41.98
C CYS A 11 -42.47 -25.38 43.06
N LEU A 12 -43.22 -24.29 42.80
CA LEU A 12 -43.54 -23.08 43.60
C LEU A 12 -42.65 -21.85 43.35
N THR A 13 -43.15 -20.63 43.10
CA THR A 13 -44.50 -20.03 42.90
C THR A 13 -44.24 -18.58 42.40
N ALA A 14 -44.82 -18.12 41.30
CA ALA A 14 -46.07 -17.32 41.22
C ALA A 14 -46.02 -15.91 41.85
N ALA A 15 -46.17 -14.88 41.01
CA ALA A 15 -47.06 -13.74 41.27
C ALA A 15 -47.38 -12.99 39.96
N THR A 16 -48.65 -13.07 39.59
CA THR A 16 -49.43 -12.32 38.60
C THR A 16 -49.48 -10.82 38.97
N TRP A 17 -49.75 -9.83 38.10
CA TRP A 17 -51.02 -9.49 37.45
C TRP A 17 -50.84 -8.40 36.37
N THR A 18 -51.88 -8.28 35.55
CA THR A 18 -52.06 -7.64 34.23
C THR A 18 -52.47 -6.15 34.24
N PHE A 19 -52.70 -5.63 33.01
CA PHE A 19 -53.29 -4.35 32.55
C PHE A 19 -52.25 -3.25 32.27
N GLY A 20 -52.29 -2.48 31.17
CA GLY A 20 -53.24 -2.25 30.08
C GLY A 20 -52.79 -0.97 29.34
N ALA A 21 -53.15 -0.83 28.07
CA ALA A 21 -52.66 0.17 27.10
C ALA A 21 -52.92 1.66 27.43
N GLN A 22 -52.05 2.57 26.97
CA GLN A 22 -52.31 3.59 25.93
C GLN A 22 -51.21 4.69 25.89
N ALA A 23 -51.06 5.26 24.69
CA ALA A 23 -50.12 6.30 24.29
C ALA A 23 -50.28 7.65 24.99
N GLN A 24 -49.19 8.43 25.09
CA GLN A 24 -49.14 9.89 24.82
C GLN A 24 -47.72 10.46 24.98
N THR A 25 -47.30 11.26 24.00
CA THR A 25 -46.06 12.06 23.93
C THR A 25 -45.99 13.20 24.94
N PRO A 26 -44.78 13.60 25.39
CA PRO A 26 -44.49 15.00 25.71
C PRO A 26 -43.21 15.56 25.02
N PRO A 27 -43.00 16.89 25.09
CA PRO A 27 -42.47 17.70 23.99
C PRO A 27 -40.98 18.08 24.09
N ALA A 28 -40.49 18.75 23.04
CA ALA A 28 -39.17 19.40 22.97
C ALA A 28 -38.99 20.49 24.05
N GLY A 29 -37.82 20.49 24.69
CA GLY A 29 -37.35 21.52 25.63
C GLY A 29 -35.85 21.40 25.86
N ALA A 30 -35.15 22.55 25.89
CA ALA A 30 -33.71 22.69 25.69
C ALA A 30 -32.79 22.34 26.89
N LYS A 31 -31.52 22.10 26.52
CA LYS A 31 -30.27 21.77 27.25
C LYS A 31 -30.04 22.30 28.69
N PRO A 32 -29.27 21.54 29.49
CA PRO A 32 -28.22 22.06 30.36
C PRO A 32 -26.80 21.75 29.81
N PRO A 33 -25.76 22.53 30.16
CA PRO A 33 -24.41 22.38 29.61
C PRO A 33 -23.61 21.32 30.37
N ALA A 34 -22.97 20.40 29.65
CA ALA A 34 -22.01 19.46 30.23
C ALA A 34 -20.64 19.69 29.61
N ALA A 35 -19.67 19.77 30.51
CA ALA A 35 -18.24 20.00 30.31
C ALA A 35 -17.59 19.02 29.34
N GLY A 36 -16.50 19.49 28.73
CA GLY A 36 -15.84 18.89 27.58
C GLY A 36 -15.28 17.50 27.80
N TYR A 37 -15.43 16.71 26.74
CA TYR A 37 -14.48 15.71 26.32
C TYR A 37 -14.12 16.06 24.88
N SER A 38 -12.83 16.24 24.61
CA SER A 38 -12.30 16.49 23.27
C SER A 38 -12.74 15.36 22.34
N GLN A 39 -13.63 15.68 21.40
CA GLN A 39 -13.95 14.80 20.28
C GLN A 39 -12.70 14.70 19.40
N SER A 40 -12.16 13.49 19.30
CA SER A 40 -11.48 13.04 18.11
C SER A 40 -12.30 13.44 16.89
N GLY A 41 -11.69 14.17 15.95
CA GLY A 41 -12.33 14.58 14.72
C GLY A 41 -12.95 13.39 13.96
N PRO A 42 -13.93 13.64 13.09
CA PRO A 42 -14.55 12.57 12.30
C PRO A 42 -13.46 11.83 11.51
N PRO A 43 -13.59 10.49 11.32
CA PRO A 43 -12.73 9.77 10.40
C PRO A 43 -12.82 10.46 9.02
N PRO A 44 -11.72 10.59 8.27
CA PRO A 44 -11.77 11.25 6.97
C PRO A 44 -12.82 10.55 6.12
N GLU A 45 -13.76 11.34 5.58
CA GLU A 45 -14.75 10.86 4.62
C GLU A 45 -14.02 10.11 3.51
N GLY A 46 -14.30 8.81 3.41
CA GLY A 46 -13.84 8.00 2.30
C GLY A 46 -14.40 8.62 1.04
N GLY A 47 -13.52 9.20 0.21
CA GLY A 47 -13.87 9.65 -1.12
C GLY A 47 -14.54 8.52 -1.89
N SER A 48 -15.43 8.89 -2.80
CA SER A 48 -16.07 7.99 -3.76
C SER A 48 -15.03 7.04 -4.38
N PRO A 49 -15.30 5.73 -4.52
CA PRO A 49 -14.37 4.78 -5.15
C PRO A 49 -13.93 5.17 -6.57
N ALA A 50 -14.65 6.09 -7.22
CA ALA A 50 -14.36 6.62 -8.54
C ALA A 50 -13.18 7.62 -8.58
N ASP A 51 -12.73 8.15 -7.43
CA ASP A 51 -11.68 9.17 -7.35
C ASP A 51 -10.29 8.61 -6.99
N MET A 52 -10.18 7.30 -6.74
CA MET A 52 -8.92 6.64 -6.40
C MET A 52 -8.30 6.01 -7.63
N VAL A 53 -7.27 6.65 -8.20
CA VAL A 53 -6.56 6.11 -9.38
C VAL A 53 -5.56 5.06 -8.92
N PRO A 54 -5.77 3.75 -9.20
CA PRO A 54 -4.78 2.74 -8.85
C PRO A 54 -3.56 2.86 -9.76
N TRP A 55 -2.38 2.70 -9.17
CA TRP A 55 -1.10 2.81 -9.87
C TRP A 55 -0.16 1.69 -9.45
N PRO A 56 0.62 1.12 -10.39
CA PRO A 56 1.67 0.18 -10.03
C PRO A 56 2.62 0.82 -9.02
N ILE A 57 2.97 0.06 -7.99
CA ILE A 57 3.93 0.52 -6.99
C ILE A 57 5.30 0.72 -7.66
N MET A 58 6.20 1.48 -7.03
CA MET A 58 7.50 1.77 -7.62
C MET A 58 8.29 0.49 -7.91
N LEU A 59 8.43 -0.39 -6.91
CA LEU A 59 9.27 -1.58 -7.00
C LEU A 59 8.68 -2.73 -6.19
N VAL A 60 8.66 -3.95 -6.72
CA VAL A 60 8.44 -5.16 -5.92
C VAL A 60 9.79 -5.68 -5.42
N THR A 61 9.92 -5.94 -4.12
CA THR A 61 11.16 -6.40 -3.48
C THR A 61 11.12 -7.88 -3.15
N SER A 62 9.96 -8.43 -2.77
CA SER A 62 9.82 -9.88 -2.58
C SER A 62 8.42 -10.41 -2.90
N VAL A 63 8.39 -11.69 -3.25
CA VAL A 63 7.18 -12.47 -3.49
C VAL A 63 7.33 -13.80 -2.78
N GLU A 64 6.33 -14.12 -1.97
CA GLU A 64 6.21 -15.36 -1.22
C GLU A 64 4.87 -16.01 -1.55
N VAL A 65 4.85 -17.33 -1.74
CA VAL A 65 3.61 -18.09 -1.84
C VAL A 65 3.58 -19.11 -0.72
N LEU A 66 2.61 -18.92 0.17
CA LEU A 66 2.37 -19.77 1.33
C LEU A 66 1.24 -20.75 1.02
N ARG A 67 1.40 -22.02 1.35
CA ARG A 67 0.35 -23.04 1.20
C ARG A 67 -0.21 -23.45 2.56
N SER A 68 -1.51 -23.29 2.74
CA SER A 68 -2.24 -23.81 3.89
C SER A 68 -2.42 -25.32 3.78
N THR A 69 -2.12 -26.04 4.86
CA THR A 69 -2.32 -27.50 4.97
C THR A 69 -3.71 -27.89 5.47
N ARG A 70 -4.59 -26.92 5.75
CA ARG A 70 -5.98 -27.19 6.20
C ARG A 70 -6.82 -27.74 5.05
N ALA A 71 -7.89 -28.46 5.41
CA ALA A 71 -8.81 -29.05 4.44
C ALA A 71 -9.28 -27.99 3.42
N GLY A 72 -9.07 -28.28 2.14
CA GLY A 72 -9.35 -27.37 1.05
C GLY A 72 -8.15 -26.56 0.54
N GLY A 73 -6.92 -26.72 1.06
CA GLY A 73 -5.66 -26.28 0.43
C GLY A 73 -5.68 -24.89 -0.21
N LEU A 74 -5.35 -23.85 0.57
CA LEU A 74 -5.34 -22.46 0.10
C LEU A 74 -3.91 -21.96 -0.10
N ASP A 75 -3.62 -21.39 -1.27
CA ASP A 75 -2.38 -20.66 -1.48
C ASP A 75 -2.59 -19.16 -1.23
N ILE A 76 -1.63 -18.49 -0.59
CA ILE A 76 -1.63 -17.05 -0.37
C ILE A 76 -0.38 -16.50 -1.01
N VAL A 77 -0.55 -15.63 -2.01
CA VAL A 77 0.54 -14.80 -2.54
C VAL A 77 0.70 -13.60 -1.62
N ARG A 78 1.90 -13.43 -1.08
CA ARG A 78 2.33 -12.24 -0.36
C ARG A 78 3.38 -11.53 -1.19
N ALA A 79 3.14 -10.26 -1.48
CA ALA A 79 4.11 -9.42 -2.17
C ALA A 79 4.50 -8.24 -1.27
N ARG A 80 5.80 -7.95 -1.22
CA ARG A 80 6.35 -6.75 -0.60
C ARG A 80 7.02 -5.89 -1.66
N GLY A 81 6.94 -4.59 -1.46
CA GLY A 81 7.55 -3.63 -2.36
C GLY A 81 7.75 -2.28 -1.69
N LEU A 82 8.14 -1.32 -2.50
CA LEU A 82 8.43 0.05 -2.11
C LEU A 82 7.53 1.02 -2.87
N VAL A 83 7.10 2.05 -2.17
CA VAL A 83 6.40 3.22 -2.71
C VAL A 83 7.12 4.50 -2.31
N THR A 84 6.84 5.58 -3.04
CA THR A 84 7.60 6.83 -2.98
C THR A 84 7.31 7.69 -1.75
N SER A 85 6.19 7.47 -1.06
CA SER A 85 5.83 8.20 0.15
C SER A 85 4.87 7.42 1.05
N SER A 86 4.68 7.91 2.28
CA SER A 86 3.69 7.37 3.23
C SER A 86 2.24 7.67 2.87
N ALA A 87 2.01 8.47 1.83
CA ALA A 87 0.66 8.84 1.37
C ALA A 87 0.03 7.81 0.42
N TRP A 88 0.78 6.77 0.03
CA TRP A 88 0.24 5.63 -0.71
C TRP A 88 -0.65 4.76 0.19
N GLY A 89 -1.74 4.23 -0.37
CA GLY A 89 -2.72 3.45 0.39
C GLY A 89 -3.31 2.29 -0.39
N ALA A 90 -4.09 1.44 0.31
CA ALA A 90 -4.82 0.32 -0.27
C ALA A 90 -3.98 -0.61 -1.17
N PRO A 91 -2.91 -1.25 -0.64
CA PRO A 91 -2.10 -2.21 -1.38
C PRO A 91 -2.94 -3.41 -1.83
N HIS A 92 -2.84 -3.77 -3.11
CA HIS A 92 -3.51 -4.97 -3.62
C HIS A 92 -2.81 -5.55 -4.85
N LEU A 93 -3.06 -6.84 -5.08
CA LEU A 93 -2.57 -7.59 -6.23
C LEU A 93 -3.74 -7.86 -7.19
N VAL A 94 -3.53 -7.60 -8.48
CA VAL A 94 -4.56 -7.79 -9.50
C VAL A 94 -4.03 -8.71 -10.60
N PRO A 95 -4.72 -9.81 -10.92
CA PRO A 95 -4.39 -10.64 -12.08
C PRO A 95 -4.52 -9.86 -13.39
N ILE A 96 -3.50 -9.93 -14.25
CA ILE A 96 -3.54 -9.31 -15.59
C ILE A 96 -3.93 -10.28 -16.70
N THR A 97 -3.82 -11.58 -16.46
CA THR A 97 -4.24 -12.61 -17.39
C THR A 97 -5.70 -12.99 -17.14
N ARG A 98 -6.46 -13.19 -18.22
CA ARG A 98 -7.78 -13.84 -18.17
C ARG A 98 -7.61 -15.29 -18.62
N GLY A 99 -8.16 -16.23 -17.83
CA GLY A 99 -8.03 -17.66 -18.11
C GLY A 99 -6.66 -18.25 -17.74
N GLU A 100 -6.42 -19.49 -18.18
CA GLU A 100 -5.18 -20.21 -17.90
C GLU A 100 -4.06 -19.78 -18.88
N PRO A 101 -2.94 -19.25 -18.37
CA PRO A 101 -1.81 -18.85 -19.20
C PRO A 101 -1.02 -20.07 -19.68
N VAL A 102 -0.53 -20.03 -20.92
CA VAL A 102 0.21 -21.14 -21.56
C VAL A 102 1.49 -21.51 -20.81
N ASP A 103 2.14 -20.55 -20.15
CA ASP A 103 3.32 -20.79 -19.32
C ASP A 103 2.98 -21.32 -17.91
N GLY A 104 1.69 -21.37 -17.55
CA GLY A 104 1.21 -21.79 -16.23
C GLY A 104 1.54 -20.81 -15.10
N ILE A 105 1.85 -19.55 -15.39
CA ILE A 105 2.24 -18.54 -14.39
C ILE A 105 1.09 -17.56 -14.11
N LEU A 106 0.65 -17.45 -12.86
CA LEU A 106 -0.26 -16.39 -12.45
C LEU A 106 0.48 -15.05 -12.48
N ASP A 107 0.12 -14.17 -13.42
CA ASP A 107 0.74 -12.85 -13.58
C ASP A 107 -0.11 -11.78 -12.88
N LEU A 108 0.52 -11.04 -11.98
CA LEU A 108 -0.12 -10.06 -11.09
C LEU A 108 0.55 -8.69 -11.26
N ILE A 109 -0.24 -7.62 -11.21
CA ILE A 109 0.25 -6.27 -10.91
C ILE A 109 0.12 -6.02 -9.42
N PHE A 110 1.18 -5.51 -8.81
CA PHE A 110 1.13 -4.93 -7.47
C PHE A 110 0.92 -3.42 -7.59
N GLN A 111 -0.23 -2.96 -7.10
CA GLN A 111 -0.66 -1.57 -7.19
C GLN A 111 -1.27 -1.06 -5.87
N GLY A 112 -1.43 0.24 -5.78
CA GLY A 112 -2.09 0.93 -4.68
C GLY A 112 -2.70 2.24 -5.14
N VAL A 113 -3.38 2.92 -4.23
CA VAL A 113 -3.91 4.27 -4.42
C VAL A 113 -2.80 5.26 -4.14
N VAL A 114 -2.61 6.19 -5.08
CA VAL A 114 -1.55 7.21 -5.05
C VAL A 114 -2.05 8.50 -4.39
N PRO A 115 -1.14 9.31 -3.82
CA PRO A 115 -1.50 10.65 -3.38
C PRO A 115 -1.99 11.51 -4.54
N SER A 116 -2.90 12.45 -4.27
CA SER A 116 -3.45 13.38 -5.25
C SER A 116 -2.58 14.63 -5.48
N SER A 117 -1.49 14.77 -4.73
CA SER A 117 -0.55 15.89 -4.80
C SER A 117 0.89 15.41 -4.63
N PRO A 118 1.88 16.15 -5.15
CA PRO A 118 3.28 15.85 -4.92
C PRO A 118 3.61 15.64 -3.46
N ALA A 119 4.40 14.62 -3.18
CA ALA A 119 4.85 14.29 -1.83
C ALA A 119 6.26 14.86 -1.59
N PRO A 120 6.55 15.35 -0.36
CA PRO A 120 7.90 15.75 -0.01
C PRO A 120 8.85 14.56 -0.09
N LEU A 121 10.15 14.85 -0.18
CA LEU A 121 11.17 13.82 -0.03
C LEU A 121 11.05 13.15 1.34
N GLY A 122 11.21 11.83 1.33
CA GLY A 122 11.20 10.98 2.50
C GLY A 122 11.76 9.61 2.14
N PRO A 123 11.98 8.75 3.13
CA PRO A 123 12.41 7.40 2.85
C PRO A 123 11.35 6.65 2.06
N PHE A 124 11.78 5.66 1.27
CA PHE A 124 10.83 4.72 0.71
C PHE A 124 10.01 4.06 1.81
N MET A 125 8.73 3.85 1.51
CA MET A 125 7.84 3.16 2.42
C MET A 125 7.63 1.72 1.96
N SER A 126 7.76 0.79 2.89
CA SER A 126 7.40 -0.61 2.67
C SER A 126 5.90 -0.72 2.43
N PHE A 127 5.53 -1.49 1.42
CA PHE A 127 4.15 -1.70 1.00
C PHE A 127 3.91 -3.20 0.81
N GLU A 128 2.83 -3.73 1.38
CA GLU A 128 2.57 -5.18 1.40
C GLU A 128 1.14 -5.49 0.98
N ALA A 129 0.97 -6.47 0.09
CA ALA A 129 -0.32 -6.97 -0.35
C ALA A 129 -0.38 -8.50 -0.22
N LEU A 130 -1.60 -8.99 0.06
CA LEU A 130 -1.92 -10.41 0.11
C LEU A 130 -3.01 -10.72 -0.92
N LEU A 131 -2.86 -11.84 -1.63
CA LEU A 131 -3.88 -12.37 -2.53
C LEU A 131 -4.08 -13.86 -2.25
N PRO A 132 -5.24 -14.24 -1.69
CA PRO A 132 -5.66 -15.63 -1.65
C PRO A 132 -5.87 -16.15 -3.08
N VAL A 133 -5.34 -17.32 -3.38
CA VAL A 133 -5.54 -18.03 -4.65
C VAL A 133 -6.42 -19.23 -4.38
N ALA A 134 -7.48 -19.37 -5.19
CA ALA A 134 -8.44 -20.44 -5.01
C ALA A 134 -7.77 -21.83 -5.04
N PRO A 135 -8.25 -22.77 -4.20
CA PRO A 135 -7.78 -24.15 -4.24
C PRO A 135 -7.89 -24.79 -5.62
N GLY A 136 -6.94 -25.65 -5.97
CA GLY A 136 -6.96 -26.37 -7.26
C GLY A 136 -6.65 -25.51 -8.49
N HIS A 137 -6.06 -24.33 -8.29
CA HIS A 137 -5.65 -23.48 -9.40
C HIS A 137 -4.65 -24.19 -10.34
N PRO A 138 -4.63 -23.85 -11.64
CA PRO A 138 -3.73 -24.49 -12.61
C PRO A 138 -2.28 -23.99 -12.53
N TYR A 139 -2.03 -22.90 -11.79
CA TYR A 139 -0.74 -22.23 -11.82
C TYR A 139 0.39 -23.05 -11.17
N LYS A 140 1.54 -23.09 -11.85
CA LYS A 140 2.79 -23.70 -11.36
C LYS A 140 3.74 -22.68 -10.72
N GLY A 141 3.48 -21.39 -10.92
CA GLY A 141 4.26 -20.27 -10.40
C GLY A 141 3.49 -18.97 -10.41
N VAL A 142 4.09 -17.94 -9.81
CA VAL A 142 3.52 -16.58 -9.70
C VAL A 142 4.55 -15.57 -10.16
N ARG A 143 4.11 -14.57 -10.92
CA ARG A 143 4.91 -13.41 -11.30
C ARG A 143 4.19 -12.15 -10.82
N VAL A 144 4.90 -11.30 -10.08
CA VAL A 144 4.38 -10.01 -9.61
C VAL A 144 5.16 -8.90 -10.28
N ARG A 145 4.44 -7.95 -10.86
CA ARG A 145 4.97 -6.79 -11.60
C ARG A 145 4.72 -5.50 -10.83
N SER A 146 5.68 -4.59 -10.92
CA SER A 146 5.61 -3.21 -10.43
C SER A 146 5.78 -2.24 -11.60
N GLY A 147 5.91 -0.94 -11.32
CA GLY A 147 6.24 0.07 -12.31
C GLY A 147 7.65 -0.04 -12.90
N THR A 148 8.56 -0.78 -12.27
CA THR A 148 9.99 -0.81 -12.66
C THR A 148 10.59 -2.20 -12.80
N ASN A 149 9.99 -3.22 -12.18
CA ASN A 149 10.52 -4.59 -12.21
C ASN A 149 9.42 -5.66 -12.11
N ALA A 150 9.84 -6.92 -12.17
CA ALA A 150 9.00 -8.05 -11.83
C ALA A 150 9.81 -9.11 -11.08
N ILE A 151 9.16 -9.81 -10.16
CA ILE A 151 9.71 -10.97 -9.44
C ILE A 151 8.86 -12.20 -9.78
N THR A 152 9.53 -13.33 -10.05
CA THR A 152 8.86 -14.59 -10.40
C THR A 152 9.25 -15.69 -9.42
N VAL A 153 8.25 -16.29 -8.78
CA VAL A 153 8.36 -17.54 -8.03
C VAL A 153 7.97 -18.68 -8.97
N LYS A 154 8.92 -19.56 -9.29
CA LYS A 154 8.75 -20.60 -10.32
C LYS A 154 8.11 -21.91 -9.81
N THR A 155 7.99 -22.06 -8.50
CA THR A 155 7.47 -23.26 -7.83
C THR A 155 6.58 -22.84 -6.67
N LEU A 156 5.41 -23.48 -6.51
CA LEU A 156 4.44 -23.16 -5.46
C LEU A 156 4.30 -24.32 -4.46
N PRO A 157 4.47 -24.08 -3.15
CA PRO A 157 4.87 -22.82 -2.50
C PRO A 157 6.34 -22.43 -2.80
N GLY A 158 6.70 -21.17 -2.59
CA GLY A 158 8.06 -20.67 -2.87
C GLY A 158 8.30 -19.20 -2.51
N TYR A 159 9.55 -18.76 -2.60
CA TYR A 159 9.99 -17.41 -2.26
C TYR A 159 10.99 -16.87 -3.28
N ALA A 160 10.93 -15.57 -3.57
CA ALA A 160 11.94 -14.85 -4.34
C ALA A 160 12.04 -13.39 -3.86
N GLU A 161 13.26 -12.85 -3.86
CA GLU A 161 13.56 -11.50 -3.37
C GLU A 161 14.68 -10.85 -4.19
N ILE A 162 14.67 -9.53 -4.25
CA ILE A 162 15.76 -8.70 -4.76
C ILE A 162 16.16 -7.64 -3.73
N ALA A 163 17.38 -7.15 -3.84
CA ALA A 163 17.82 -6.01 -3.03
C ALA A 163 17.02 -4.74 -3.39
N PRO A 164 16.63 -3.93 -2.39
CA PRO A 164 16.03 -2.62 -2.63
C PRO A 164 17.03 -1.64 -3.25
N PRO A 165 16.57 -0.51 -3.83
CA PRO A 165 17.44 0.53 -4.36
C PRO A 165 18.32 1.13 -3.24
N LYS A 166 19.51 1.59 -3.61
CA LYS A 166 20.50 2.11 -2.65
C LYS A 166 20.16 3.48 -2.07
N GLY A 167 19.33 4.27 -2.77
CA GLY A 167 18.99 5.63 -2.36
C GLY A 167 17.54 5.97 -2.65
N ASP A 168 16.92 6.67 -1.70
CA ASP A 168 15.54 7.19 -1.72
C ASP A 168 15.49 8.71 -1.95
N CYS A 169 16.65 9.32 -2.13
CA CYS A 169 16.85 10.76 -2.26
C CYS A 169 16.32 11.60 -1.08
N ALA A 170 16.04 10.97 0.07
CA ALA A 170 15.51 11.65 1.25
C ALA A 170 16.42 12.80 1.74
N GLN A 171 17.74 12.67 1.49
CA GLN A 171 18.77 13.64 1.89
C GLN A 171 19.50 14.26 0.68
N CYS A 172 18.85 14.36 -0.47
CA CYS A 172 19.50 14.90 -1.68
C CYS A 172 19.65 16.42 -1.70
N ARG A 173 18.75 17.17 -1.04
CA ARG A 173 18.72 18.63 -1.13
C ARG A 173 20.04 19.23 -0.63
N GLY A 174 20.55 20.23 -1.35
CA GLY A 174 21.82 20.89 -1.11
C GLY A 174 23.06 20.18 -1.67
N LYS A 175 22.94 18.90 -2.05
CA LYS A 175 24.05 18.11 -2.63
C LYS A 175 24.24 18.41 -4.11
N PHE A 176 25.44 18.13 -4.62
CA PHE A 176 25.75 18.21 -6.04
C PHE A 176 25.15 17.02 -6.78
N PHE A 177 24.34 17.30 -7.80
CA PHE A 177 23.87 16.28 -8.73
C PHE A 177 24.95 15.98 -9.77
N VAL A 178 25.28 14.70 -9.94
CA VAL A 178 26.23 14.23 -10.94
C VAL A 178 25.51 13.29 -11.89
N ALA A 179 25.31 13.76 -13.12
CA ALA A 179 24.67 13.00 -14.18
C ALA A 179 25.44 11.71 -14.51
N LYS A 180 24.75 10.74 -15.10
CA LYS A 180 25.37 9.46 -15.49
C LYS A 180 26.54 9.70 -16.44
N GLY A 181 27.73 9.18 -16.08
CA GLY A 181 28.96 9.34 -16.86
C GLY A 181 29.69 10.67 -16.65
N ALA A 182 29.14 11.60 -15.87
CA ALA A 182 29.82 12.85 -15.52
C ALA A 182 30.81 12.64 -14.35
N MET A 183 31.86 13.47 -14.33
CA MET A 183 32.77 13.55 -13.19
C MET A 183 32.16 14.40 -12.08
N ALA A 184 32.45 14.03 -10.83
CA ALA A 184 32.07 14.84 -9.69
C ALA A 184 32.87 16.15 -9.66
N PRO A 185 32.32 17.24 -9.10
CA PRO A 185 33.07 18.48 -8.89
C PRO A 185 34.38 18.24 -8.13
N ALA A 186 35.45 18.90 -8.55
CA ALA A 186 36.75 18.77 -7.91
C ALA A 186 36.68 19.20 -6.43
N GLY A 187 37.22 18.37 -5.53
CA GLY A 187 37.24 18.66 -4.08
C GLY A 187 35.91 18.47 -3.35
N ALA A 188 34.83 18.05 -4.03
CA ALA A 188 33.57 17.72 -3.37
C ALA A 188 33.71 16.41 -2.56
N ALA A 189 33.25 16.44 -1.31
CA ALA A 189 33.21 15.25 -0.45
C ALA A 189 32.17 14.25 -0.99
N ALA A 190 32.43 12.94 -0.82
CA ALA A 190 31.56 11.90 -1.39
C ALA A 190 30.12 11.95 -0.86
N ASP A 191 29.92 12.36 0.38
CA ASP A 191 28.62 12.54 1.04
C ASP A 191 27.85 13.78 0.55
N SER A 192 28.56 14.74 -0.07
CA SER A 192 27.99 15.94 -0.69
C SER A 192 27.52 15.74 -2.14
N ILE A 193 27.61 14.51 -2.64
CA ILE A 193 27.32 14.15 -4.04
C ILE A 193 26.11 13.21 -4.09
N VAL A 194 25.24 13.43 -5.08
CA VAL A 194 24.17 12.52 -5.49
C VAL A 194 24.43 12.15 -6.95
N ARG A 195 24.70 10.87 -7.21
CA ARG A 195 24.88 10.38 -8.59
C ARG A 195 23.53 9.93 -9.13
N GLU A 196 23.26 10.30 -10.38
CA GLU A 196 22.06 9.84 -11.09
C GLU A 196 21.96 8.31 -11.12
N ALA A 197 23.09 7.60 -11.21
CA ALA A 197 23.13 6.14 -11.23
C ALA A 197 22.65 5.48 -9.92
N ASP A 198 22.64 6.22 -8.81
CA ASP A 198 22.17 5.75 -7.51
C ASP A 198 20.69 6.13 -7.25
N LEU A 199 20.09 6.92 -8.15
CA LEU A 199 18.71 7.36 -8.05
C LEU A 199 17.74 6.39 -8.74
N PRO A 200 16.44 6.47 -8.40
CA PRO A 200 15.38 5.69 -9.03
C PRO A 200 15.29 5.93 -10.54
N TRP A 201 14.85 4.90 -11.28
CA TRP A 201 14.90 4.87 -12.75
C TRP A 201 14.07 5.95 -13.45
N LYS A 202 13.02 6.46 -12.79
CA LYS A 202 12.18 7.53 -13.32
C LYS A 202 12.61 8.86 -12.69
N LEU A 203 13.50 9.55 -13.37
CA LEU A 203 14.04 10.83 -12.93
C LEU A 203 13.64 11.94 -13.92
N ARG A 204 13.24 13.09 -13.37
CA ARG A 204 13.14 14.35 -14.09
C ARG A 204 14.14 15.33 -13.47
N VAL A 205 15.01 15.90 -14.28
CA VAL A 205 15.97 16.92 -13.84
C VAL A 205 15.61 18.22 -14.54
N ILE A 206 15.42 19.29 -13.77
CA ILE A 206 15.08 20.63 -14.26
C ILE A 206 16.23 21.56 -13.91
N ARG A 207 16.92 22.10 -14.93
CA ARG A 207 17.98 23.10 -14.75
C ARG A 207 17.38 24.52 -14.79
N PRO A 208 18.13 25.55 -14.35
CA PRO A 208 17.60 26.93 -14.29
C PRO A 208 17.06 27.47 -15.61
N THR A 209 17.63 27.05 -16.74
CA THR A 209 17.24 27.50 -18.08
C THR A 209 16.25 26.56 -18.77
N ASP A 210 15.88 25.46 -18.14
CA ASP A 210 15.01 24.46 -18.76
C ASP A 210 13.54 24.89 -18.66
N GLY A 211 12.80 24.75 -19.76
CA GLY A 211 11.35 24.74 -19.72
C GLY A 211 10.80 23.38 -19.27
N LEU A 212 9.52 23.32 -18.91
CA LEU A 212 8.82 22.06 -18.60
C LEU A 212 7.99 21.58 -19.79
N PRO A 213 8.47 20.60 -20.58
CA PRO A 213 7.76 20.17 -21.80
C PRO A 213 6.47 19.39 -21.52
N SER A 214 6.32 18.81 -20.32
CA SER A 214 5.13 18.07 -19.92
C SER A 214 4.98 18.03 -18.40
N TYR A 215 3.75 18.19 -17.92
CA TYR A 215 3.37 18.02 -16.51
C TYR A 215 2.56 16.74 -16.27
N ALA A 216 2.73 15.71 -17.12
CA ALA A 216 2.03 14.43 -16.96
C ALA A 216 2.40 13.75 -15.63
N PHE A 217 1.49 13.70 -14.68
CA PHE A 217 1.67 13.13 -13.35
C PHE A 217 2.18 11.68 -13.38
N ASP A 218 3.21 11.38 -12.58
CA ASP A 218 3.78 10.04 -12.42
C ASP A 218 4.27 9.88 -10.97
N PRO A 219 3.50 9.27 -10.06
CA PRO A 219 3.82 9.21 -8.63
C PRO A 219 5.05 8.35 -8.31
N ASN A 220 5.63 7.66 -9.30
CA ASN A 220 6.89 6.95 -9.19
C ASN A 220 8.08 7.74 -9.75
N ARG A 221 7.86 8.99 -10.20
CA ARG A 221 8.90 9.86 -10.74
C ARG A 221 9.45 10.79 -9.67
N LEU A 222 10.77 10.77 -9.54
CA LEU A 222 11.52 11.74 -8.75
C LEU A 222 11.80 12.96 -9.63
N THR A 223 11.38 14.13 -9.19
CA THR A 223 11.72 15.40 -9.84
C THR A 223 12.79 16.12 -9.02
N LEU A 224 13.89 16.50 -9.65
CA LEU A 224 14.96 17.33 -9.09
C LEU A 224 14.98 18.69 -9.79
N VAL A 225 15.10 19.76 -9.01
CA VAL A 225 15.35 21.11 -9.49
C VAL A 225 16.77 21.49 -9.11
N LEU A 226 17.54 21.93 -10.11
CA LEU A 226 18.95 22.27 -9.94
C LEU A 226 19.18 23.78 -10.00
N SER A 227 20.19 24.24 -9.26
CA SER A 227 20.83 25.55 -9.44
C SER A 227 21.81 25.54 -10.62
N GLU A 228 22.37 26.72 -10.93
CA GLU A 228 23.38 26.90 -11.98
C GLU A 228 24.65 26.07 -11.73
N ASP A 229 25.03 25.88 -10.47
CA ASP A 229 26.19 25.08 -10.05
C ASP A 229 25.88 23.57 -9.89
N ASN A 230 24.74 23.10 -10.42
CA ASN A 230 24.26 21.71 -10.32
C ASN A 230 23.98 21.22 -8.89
N ARG A 231 23.64 22.11 -7.95
CA ARG A 231 23.12 21.67 -6.65
C ARG A 231 21.63 21.41 -6.74
N ILE A 232 21.16 20.42 -6.00
CA ILE A 232 19.74 20.11 -5.87
C ILE A 232 19.12 21.16 -4.93
N VAL A 233 18.43 22.15 -5.49
CA VAL A 233 17.77 23.22 -4.72
C VAL A 233 16.38 22.78 -4.23
N ASP A 234 15.70 21.94 -5.00
CA ASP A 234 14.46 21.31 -4.59
C ASP A 234 14.34 19.92 -5.20
N ALA A 235 13.52 19.08 -4.58
CA ALA A 235 13.19 17.76 -5.07
C ALA A 235 11.87 17.29 -4.44
N ALA A 236 11.09 16.55 -5.23
CA ALA A 236 9.81 16.00 -4.84
C ALA A 236 9.50 14.70 -5.59
N TRP A 237 8.65 13.89 -4.98
CA TRP A 237 7.91 12.86 -5.68
C TRP A 237 6.65 13.48 -6.26
N ASP A 238 6.38 13.23 -7.54
CA ASP A 238 5.25 13.87 -8.22
C ASP A 238 3.89 13.56 -7.63
#